data_AF-A0A5E9A7I2-F1
#
_entry.id   AF-A0A5E9A7I2-F1
#
_cell.length_a   1.000
_cell.length_b   1.000
_cell.length_c   1.000
_cell.angle_alpha   90.00
_cell.angle_beta   90.00
_cell.angle_gamma   90.00
#
_symmetry.space_group_name_H-M   'P 1'
#
loop_
_entity.id
_entity.type
_entity.pdbx_description
1 polymer ?
#
loop_
_entity_poly.entity_id
_entity_poly.type
_entity_poly.pdbx_seq_one_letter_code
_entity_poly.pdbx_strand_id
1 'polypeptide(L)' 'AVSNLGMFGIKDFAAVINPPHATILAVGAGEERAVVKKGEIKIATVMSVTLSTDHRAVDGALGAEL' A
#
# COMPACT_ATOMS: atom_id res chain seq x y z
N ALA A 1 2.51 -0.57 -11.67
CA ALA A 1 2.60 0.92 -11.61
C ALA A 1 2.48 1.41 -10.17
N VAL A 2 2.74 2.70 -9.88
CA VAL A 2 2.58 3.30 -8.54
C VAL A 2 1.67 4.52 -8.64
N SER A 3 0.72 4.65 -7.71
CA SER A 3 -0.14 5.82 -7.55
C SER A 3 0.03 6.37 -6.14
N ASN A 4 0.33 7.66 -6.00
CA ASN A 4 0.55 8.30 -4.70
C ASN A 4 -0.47 9.42 -4.50
N LEU A 5 -1.40 9.22 -3.57
CA LEU A 5 -2.33 10.24 -3.11
C LEU A 5 -2.04 10.71 -1.67
N GLY A 6 -0.93 10.26 -1.09
CA GLY A 6 -0.48 10.70 0.22
C GLY A 6 -0.19 12.20 0.29
N MET A 7 0.20 12.82 -0.82
CA MET A 7 0.35 14.28 -0.91
C MET A 7 -0.95 15.07 -0.67
N PHE A 8 -2.10 14.41 -0.85
CA PHE A 8 -3.43 14.97 -0.61
C PHE A 8 -3.99 14.58 0.77
N GLY A 9 -3.18 13.97 1.64
CA GLY A 9 -3.59 13.51 2.97
C GLY A 9 -4.46 12.24 2.96
N ILE A 10 -4.60 11.57 1.81
CA ILE A 10 -5.36 10.32 1.71
C ILE A 10 -4.56 9.19 2.38
N LYS A 11 -5.17 8.54 3.39
CA LYS A 11 -4.52 7.48 4.17
C LYS A 11 -4.54 6.13 3.48
N ASP A 12 -5.62 5.79 2.78
CA ASP A 12 -5.80 4.53 2.08
C ASP A 12 -6.73 4.74 0.87
N PHE A 13 -6.46 4.01 -0.21
CA PHE A 13 -7.32 3.94 -1.40
C PHE A 13 -7.01 2.71 -2.26
N ALA A 14 -8.00 2.24 -3.01
CA ALA A 14 -7.81 1.21 -4.03
C ALA A 14 -7.55 1.87 -5.39
N ALA A 15 -6.34 1.72 -5.92
CA ALA A 15 -5.99 2.26 -7.23
C ALA A 15 -6.56 1.38 -8.35
N VAL A 16 -7.21 2.01 -9.34
CA VAL A 16 -7.65 1.30 -10.54
C VAL A 16 -6.41 0.93 -11.37
N ILE A 17 -6.31 -0.34 -11.73
CA ILE A 17 -5.24 -0.85 -12.59
C ILE A 17 -5.25 -0.07 -13.91
N ASN A 18 -4.08 0.41 -14.33
CA ASN A 18 -3.92 1.09 -15.62
C ASN A 18 -3.36 0.10 -16.66
N PRO A 19 -4.20 -0.43 -17.57
CA PRO A 19 -3.75 -1.36 -18.61
C PRO A 19 -2.63 -0.73 -19.46
N PRO A 20 -1.63 -1.52 -19.91
CA PRO A 20 -1.58 -2.99 -19.90
C PRO A 20 -0.98 -3.62 -18.62
N HIS A 21 -0.78 -2.86 -17.53
CA HIS A 21 -0.27 -3.44 -16.29
C HIS A 21 -1.26 -4.43 -15.65
N ALA A 22 -0.74 -5.45 -14.98
CA ALA A 22 -1.55 -6.37 -14.17
C ALA A 22 -1.71 -5.90 -12.72
N THR A 23 -0.90 -4.93 -12.26
CA THR A 23 -0.90 -4.45 -10.87
C THR A 23 -0.63 -2.95 -10.76
N ILE A 24 -1.16 -2.35 -9.69
CA ILE A 24 -0.85 -0.97 -9.28
C ILE A 24 -0.79 -0.86 -7.75
N LEU A 25 0.26 -0.21 -7.25
CA LEU A 25 0.46 0.04 -5.82
C LEU A 25 -0.04 1.43 -5.46
N ALA A 26 -1.05 1.50 -4.59
CA ALA A 26 -1.55 2.73 -4.01
C ALA A 26 -0.74 3.08 -2.74
N VAL A 27 -0.20 4.29 -2.69
CA VAL A 27 0.60 4.80 -1.56
C VAL A 27 -0.16 5.94 -0.88
N GLY A 28 -0.51 5.71 0.40
CA GLY A 28 -1.17 6.70 1.25
C GLY A 28 -0.19 7.67 1.93
N ALA A 29 -0.74 8.60 2.70
CA ALA A 29 0.02 9.57 3.47
C ALA A 29 0.81 8.90 4.60
N GLY A 30 2.04 9.37 4.82
CA GLY A 30 2.81 9.02 6.00
C GLY A 30 2.30 9.79 7.23
N GLU A 31 2.07 9.09 8.33
CA GLU A 31 1.67 9.69 9.60
C GLU A 31 2.43 9.04 10.77
N GLU A 32 2.59 9.78 11.86
CA GLU A 32 3.16 9.22 13.08
C GLU A 32 2.20 8.21 13.71
N ARG A 33 2.65 6.98 13.89
CA ARG A 33 1.89 5.91 14.57
C ARG A 33 2.75 5.27 15.64
N ALA A 34 2.11 4.88 16.74
CA ALA A 34 2.72 4.01 17.74
C ALA A 34 2.88 2.59 17.16
N VAL A 35 4.11 2.09 17.10
CA VAL A 35 4.45 0.76 16.61
C VAL A 35 5.23 -0.01 17.65
N VAL A 36 5.05 -1.33 17.68
CA VAL A 36 5.85 -2.21 18.54
C VAL A 36 7.12 -2.60 17.80
N LYS A 37 8.29 -2.25 18.36
CA LYS A 37 9.60 -2.64 17.81
C LYS A 37 10.40 -3.31 18.91
N LYS A 38 10.64 -4.63 18.75
CA LYS A 38 11.34 -5.47 19.74
C LYS A 38 10.69 -5.44 21.14
N GLY A 39 9.36 -5.43 21.21
CA GLY A 39 8.61 -5.43 22.47
C GLY A 39 8.40 -4.05 23.12
N GLU A 40 8.95 -2.99 22.55
CA GLU A 40 8.78 -1.61 23.03
C GLU A 40 7.86 -0.81 22.10
N ILE A 41 7.02 0.05 22.66
CA ILE A 41 6.23 1.02 21.89
C ILE A 41 7.15 2.16 21.46
N LYS A 42 7.21 2.43 20.16
CA LYS A 42 7.97 3.54 19.56
C LYS A 42 7.08 4.31 18.60
N ILE A 43 7.32 5.61 18.46
CA ILE A 43 6.69 6.42 17.42
C ILE A 43 7.50 6.22 16.12
N ALA A 44 6.81 5.97 15.01
CA ALA A 44 7.41 5.91 13.69
C ALA A 44 6.49 6.57 12.66
N THR A 45 7.07 7.16 11.62
CA THR A 45 6.32 7.52 10.41
C THR A 45 5.95 6.25 9.67
N VAL A 46 4.64 5.98 9.55
CA VAL A 46 4.09 4.80 8.87
C VAL A 46 3.15 5.26 7.77
N MET A 47 3.18 4.59 6.63
CA MET A 47 2.21 4.76 5.55
C MET A 47 1.46 3.46 5.31
N SER A 48 0.20 3.55 4.89
CA SER A 48 -0.54 2.39 4.38
C SER A 48 -0.32 2.28 2.87
N VAL A 49 -0.19 1.04 2.38
CA VAL A 49 -0.06 0.72 0.96
C VAL A 49 -1.07 -0.35 0.58
N THR A 50 -1.66 -0.22 -0.61
CA THR A 50 -2.70 -1.13 -1.11
C THR A 50 -2.35 -1.57 -2.52
N LEU A 51 -2.09 -2.87 -2.71
CA LEU A 51 -1.79 -3.45 -4.02
C LEU A 51 -3.09 -3.93 -4.68
N SER A 52 -3.44 -3.34 -5.82
CA SER A 52 -4.54 -3.81 -6.66
C SER A 52 -4.01 -4.72 -7.76
N THR A 53 -4.63 -5.88 -7.95
CA THR A 53 -4.16 -6.94 -8.85
C THR A 53 -5.26 -7.44 -9.78
N ASP A 54 -4.91 -7.78 -11.02
CA ASP A 54 -5.76 -8.57 -11.90
C ASP A 54 -5.61 -10.04 -11.51
N HIS A 55 -6.65 -10.58 -10.87
CA HIS A 55 -6.62 -11.95 -10.32
C HIS A 55 -6.49 -13.04 -11.41
N ARG A 56 -6.70 -12.70 -12.68
CA ARG A 56 -6.45 -13.63 -13.80
C ARG A 56 -4.95 -13.86 -14.03
N ALA A 57 -4.12 -12.89 -13.66
CA ALA A 57 -2.68 -12.90 -13.88
C ALA A 57 -1.87 -13.07 -12.59
N VAL A 58 -2.42 -12.64 -11.44
CA VAL A 58 -1.75 -12.69 -10.13
C VAL A 58 -2.71 -13.30 -9.12
N ASP A 59 -2.38 -14.47 -8.57
CA ASP A 59 -3.17 -15.04 -7.48
C ASP A 59 -2.96 -14.28 -6.16
N GLY A 60 -3.85 -14.49 -5.18
CA GLY A 60 -3.82 -13.77 -3.92
C GLY A 60 -2.60 -14.08 -3.03
N ALA A 61 -2.00 -15.27 -3.12
CA ALA A 61 -0.81 -15.60 -2.33
C ALA A 61 0.41 -14.88 -2.89
N LEU A 62 0.59 -14.92 -4.21
CA LEU A 62 1.61 -14.15 -4.91
C LEU A 62 1.42 -12.65 -4.66
N GLY A 63 0.18 -12.15 -4.72
CA GLY A 63 -0.12 -10.75 -4.43
C GLY A 63 0.17 -10.31 -2.99
N ALA A 64 0.20 -11.24 -2.02
CA ALA A 64 0.53 -10.95 -0.63
C ALA A 64 2.04 -11.02 -0.34
N GLU A 65 2.81 -11.73 -1.16
CA GLU A 65 4.27 -11.81 -1.08
C GLU A 65 4.96 -10.57 -1.68
N LEU A 66 4.32 -9.95 -2.69
CA LEU A 66 4.81 -8.78 -3.43
C LEU A 66 4.58 -7.45 -2.69
#